data_AF-A0A8S2V4H3-F1
#
_entry.id   AF-A0A8S2V4H3-F1
#
_cell.length_a   1.000
_cell.length_b   1.000
_cell.length_c   1.000
_cell.angle_alpha   90.00
_cell.angle_beta   90.00
_cell.angle_gamma   90.00
#
_symmetry.space_group_name_H-M   'P 1'
#
loop_
_entity.id
_entity.type
_entity.pdbx_description
1 polymer ?
#
loop_
_entity_poly.entity_id
_entity_poly.type
_entity_poly.pdbx_seq_one_letter_code
_entity_poly.pdbx_strand_id
1 'polypeptide(L)'
;MTIQFRALADSWSTLFAIVISLIDDSEERIVHSYEQLNYLSSRDCKIKFNIYLLYSTRPKNSTRNYTIHIDIYEKVSLKYRGSFFYRILFPFLPVYRQALILDIPRNDENIQICSKLQCSHGQCIAYSNVLDDDSFCQCDQGWSGKYCQIFHQNMCSSDSKHAGVTANNRSVCVCPIDKFGSRCLLVNEVCQMNNNLTCYNGGQCIPSDKYTLSSQSFHCVCRKGYTGDRCERNDTKIEFSFAEGIALSQSIFIHFIRIISNATPIRTTTLRTIPLKQDSITIYWSQQFHLVFVELLNKIYYLAVIQKSYSATTTIVRKINPVDRCQHINELFNETFVDMHIVRRMKYYHLPCQIYPSNRSCFYDNTQICLCYTFEQQRLANCFEFNHNMTFDCSGQSVCENDGQCFQDTPDCPKRAICICPLCYYGARCQFRTSGFGLSLDAILGYHILPHISLTNQPTIVKISIAVTVIFLLVGLINGVLCLITFKDKTIREVGCGLYLLGSAITTLSTMVVFALKYWILLVAQMTFIFNRLFLQIQCISLDFLLQVCLDMDQWMNACVAVERAVTMIRAARFNKKKVKKWLN
;
A
#
# COMPACT_ATOMS: atom_id res chain seq x y z
N MET A 1 23.99 -22.17 -10.25
CA MET A 1 23.06 -21.04 -10.54
C MET A 1 23.30 -19.93 -9.53
N THR A 2 23.14 -18.67 -9.91
CA THR A 2 23.22 -17.52 -9.00
C THR A 2 21.91 -16.75 -9.08
N ILE A 3 21.22 -16.54 -7.96
CA ILE A 3 19.92 -15.84 -7.93
C ILE A 3 19.98 -14.68 -6.95
N GLN A 4 19.45 -13.53 -7.36
CA GLN A 4 19.15 -12.42 -6.47
C GLN A 4 17.63 -12.21 -6.44
N PHE A 5 17.06 -12.11 -5.24
CA PHE A 5 15.63 -11.87 -5.07
C PHE A 5 15.35 -10.39 -4.83
N ARG A 6 14.25 -9.88 -5.38
CA ARG A 6 13.70 -8.55 -5.08
C ARG A 6 12.28 -8.72 -4.58
N ALA A 7 11.99 -8.11 -3.44
CA ALA A 7 10.64 -8.08 -2.87
C ALA A 7 10.15 -6.63 -2.83
N LEU A 8 8.83 -6.48 -2.91
CA LEU A 8 8.17 -5.19 -2.74
C LEU A 8 8.35 -4.66 -1.31
N ALA A 9 8.28 -3.34 -1.16
CA ALA A 9 8.46 -2.67 0.12
C ALA A 9 7.41 -3.07 1.17
N ASP A 10 6.20 -3.45 0.76
CA ASP A 10 5.16 -3.95 1.66
C ASP A 10 5.51 -5.30 2.29
N SER A 11 6.41 -6.04 1.64
CA SER A 11 6.89 -7.35 2.03
C SER A 11 8.28 -7.29 2.68
N TRP A 12 8.75 -6.10 3.07
CA TRP A 12 10.07 -5.86 3.67
C TRP A 12 10.35 -6.76 4.89
N SER A 13 9.34 -6.97 5.73
CA SER A 13 9.39 -7.79 6.95
C SER A 13 8.86 -9.21 6.76
N THR A 14 8.41 -9.57 5.56
CA THR A 14 7.83 -10.88 5.28
C THR A 14 8.94 -11.90 5.08
N LEU A 15 8.90 -12.97 5.87
CA LEU A 15 9.81 -14.10 5.71
C LEU A 15 9.25 -15.06 4.65
N PHE A 16 10.04 -15.34 3.62
CA PHE A 16 9.68 -16.26 2.55
C PHE A 16 10.46 -17.57 2.68
N ALA A 17 9.80 -18.70 2.42
CA ALA A 17 10.44 -19.97 2.08
C ALA A 17 10.48 -20.10 0.55
N ILE A 18 11.67 -20.23 -0.01
CA ILE A 18 11.87 -20.41 -1.45
C ILE A 18 12.39 -21.81 -1.69
N VAL A 19 11.68 -22.60 -2.50
CA VAL A 19 12.05 -23.95 -2.90
C VAL A 19 12.46 -23.92 -4.37
N ILE A 20 13.68 -24.35 -4.66
CA ILE A 20 14.29 -24.28 -5.99
C ILE A 20 14.59 -25.71 -6.39
N SER A 21 13.85 -26.23 -7.37
CA SER A 21 13.90 -27.62 -7.77
C SER A 21 14.32 -27.77 -9.24
N LEU A 22 15.09 -28.83 -9.51
CA LEU A 22 15.35 -29.32 -10.86
C LEU A 22 14.35 -30.43 -11.15
N ILE A 23 13.44 -30.18 -12.10
CA ILE A 23 12.37 -31.11 -12.48
C ILE A 23 12.55 -31.60 -13.91
N ASP A 24 11.94 -32.74 -14.22
CA ASP A 24 11.80 -33.22 -15.60
C ASP A 24 10.38 -33.02 -16.16
N ASP A 25 10.24 -33.26 -17.47
CA ASP A 25 9.00 -33.18 -18.23
C ASP A 25 8.23 -34.52 -18.28
N SER A 26 8.60 -35.49 -17.44
CA SER A 26 7.91 -36.78 -17.37
C SER A 26 6.50 -36.66 -16.79
N GLU A 27 5.65 -37.67 -17.03
CA GLU A 27 4.30 -37.72 -16.43
C GLU A 27 4.34 -37.81 -14.89
N GLU A 28 5.41 -38.37 -14.33
CA GLU A 28 5.67 -38.38 -12.89
C GLU A 28 6.15 -37.01 -12.37
N ARG A 29 6.72 -36.17 -13.24
CA ARG A 29 7.29 -34.85 -12.93
C ARG A 29 8.22 -34.91 -11.71
N ILE A 30 9.34 -35.62 -11.87
CA ILE A 30 10.23 -35.99 -10.78
C ILE A 30 11.12 -34.80 -10.38
N VAL A 31 11.29 -34.57 -9.08
CA VAL A 31 12.31 -33.66 -8.55
C VAL A 31 13.65 -34.39 -8.47
N HIS A 32 14.61 -34.02 -9.32
CA HIS A 32 15.95 -34.63 -9.34
C HIS A 32 16.81 -34.16 -8.15
N SER A 33 16.74 -32.88 -7.85
CA SER A 33 17.34 -32.25 -6.67
C SER A 33 16.60 -30.97 -6.37
N TYR A 34 16.71 -30.50 -5.13
CA TYR A 34 16.13 -29.24 -4.71
C TYR A 34 17.00 -28.59 -3.64
N GLU A 35 16.89 -27.28 -3.56
CA GLU A 35 17.44 -26.47 -2.48
C GLU A 35 16.33 -25.61 -1.89
N GLN A 36 16.38 -25.39 -0.57
CA GLN A 36 15.42 -24.56 0.13
C GLN A 36 16.14 -23.52 0.98
N LEU A 37 15.67 -22.27 0.92
CA LEU A 37 16.23 -21.17 1.68
C LEU A 37 15.12 -20.27 2.25
N ASN A 38 15.39 -19.67 3.41
CA ASN A 38 14.55 -18.59 3.93
C ASN A 38 15.11 -17.23 3.46
N TYR A 39 14.26 -16.45 2.80
CA TYR A 39 14.59 -15.11 2.31
C TYR A 39 13.80 -14.05 3.08
N LEU A 40 14.51 -13.06 3.61
CA LEU A 40 13.93 -11.90 4.28
C LEU A 40 14.52 -10.63 3.66
N SER A 41 13.69 -9.79 3.04
CA SER A 41 14.18 -8.60 2.34
C SER A 41 14.99 -7.66 3.25
N SER A 42 14.64 -7.58 4.54
CA SER A 42 15.36 -6.74 5.49
C SER A 42 16.82 -7.13 5.76
N ARG A 43 17.15 -8.39 5.51
CA ARG A 43 18.47 -8.98 5.71
C ARG A 43 19.17 -9.27 4.38
N ASP A 44 18.43 -9.82 3.42
CA ASP A 44 18.97 -10.55 2.28
C ASP A 44 18.88 -9.81 0.94
N CYS A 45 18.28 -8.62 0.86
CA CYS A 45 18.02 -7.93 -0.42
C CYS A 45 19.27 -7.72 -1.31
N LYS A 46 20.46 -7.62 -0.70
CA LYS A 46 21.75 -7.46 -1.42
C LYS A 46 22.49 -8.77 -1.65
N ILE A 47 22.00 -9.87 -1.10
CA ILE A 47 22.67 -11.17 -1.16
C ILE A 47 22.39 -11.84 -2.50
N LYS A 48 23.43 -12.43 -3.07
CA LYS A 48 23.36 -13.28 -4.27
C LYS A 48 23.52 -14.73 -3.83
N PHE A 49 22.48 -15.53 -3.98
CA PHE A 49 22.45 -16.92 -3.57
C PHE A 49 23.07 -17.80 -4.66
N ASN A 50 24.09 -18.58 -4.31
CA ASN A 50 24.71 -19.56 -5.21
C ASN A 50 24.16 -20.95 -4.91
N ILE A 51 23.46 -21.53 -5.87
CA ILE A 51 22.70 -22.78 -5.72
C ILE A 51 23.21 -23.82 -6.71
N TYR A 52 23.37 -25.05 -6.25
CA TYR A 52 23.83 -26.18 -7.05
C TYR A 52 22.74 -27.25 -7.11
N LEU A 53 22.18 -27.46 -8.30
CA LEU A 53 21.21 -28.52 -8.56
C LEU A 53 21.89 -29.64 -9.34
N LEU A 54 21.58 -30.88 -8.97
CA LEU A 54 22.15 -32.10 -9.52
C LEU A 54 21.06 -32.99 -10.14
N TYR A 55 21.41 -33.68 -11.22
CA TYR A 55 20.58 -34.75 -11.77
C TYR A 55 20.63 -35.98 -10.85
N SER A 56 19.50 -36.68 -10.73
CA SER A 56 19.41 -37.89 -9.88
C SER A 56 20.27 -39.05 -10.40
N THR A 57 20.52 -39.12 -11.71
CA THR A 57 21.37 -40.15 -12.34
C THR A 57 22.56 -39.52 -13.03
N ARG A 58 23.66 -40.28 -13.13
CA ARG A 58 24.85 -39.95 -13.92
C ARG A 58 25.19 -41.14 -14.82
N PRO A 59 25.08 -41.04 -16.16
CA PRO A 59 24.63 -39.87 -16.92
C PRO A 59 23.14 -39.56 -16.71
N LYS A 60 22.75 -38.32 -17.02
CA LYS A 60 21.34 -37.94 -17.06
C LYS A 60 20.65 -38.57 -18.27
N ASN A 61 19.33 -38.69 -18.23
CA ASN A 61 18.58 -39.21 -19.36
C ASN A 61 18.47 -38.16 -20.47
N SER A 62 19.08 -38.42 -21.62
CA SER A 62 19.09 -37.53 -22.79
C SER A 62 17.71 -37.36 -23.44
N THR A 63 16.75 -38.25 -23.19
CA THR A 63 15.43 -38.18 -23.80
C THR A 63 14.47 -37.25 -23.06
N ARG A 64 14.84 -36.78 -21.85
CA ARG A 64 14.00 -35.91 -21.02
C ARG A 64 14.48 -34.48 -21.09
N ASN A 65 13.53 -33.54 -21.03
CA ASN A 65 13.86 -32.14 -20.83
C ASN A 65 13.86 -31.80 -19.34
N TYR A 66 14.78 -30.94 -18.95
CA TYR A 66 15.00 -30.55 -17.56
C TYR A 66 14.81 -29.06 -17.39
N THR A 67 14.14 -28.67 -16.33
CA THR A 67 13.79 -27.27 -16.05
C THR A 67 13.95 -26.96 -14.58
N ILE A 68 14.17 -25.67 -14.30
CA ILE A 68 14.28 -25.15 -12.95
C ILE A 68 12.93 -24.56 -12.56
N HIS A 69 12.34 -25.12 -11.51
CA HIS A 69 11.07 -24.71 -10.95
C HIS A 69 11.31 -24.07 -9.58
N ILE A 70 10.79 -22.87 -9.37
CA ILE A 70 10.99 -22.12 -8.12
C ILE A 70 9.63 -21.82 -7.53
N ASP A 71 9.36 -22.32 -6.34
CA ASP A 71 8.14 -22.01 -5.57
C ASP A 71 8.46 -21.06 -4.43
N ILE A 72 7.55 -20.11 -4.18
CA ILE A 72 7.68 -19.12 -3.11
C ILE A 72 6.48 -19.22 -2.18
N TYR A 73 6.76 -19.37 -0.88
CA TYR A 73 5.78 -19.41 0.19
C TYR A 73 6.08 -18.34 1.22
N GLU A 74 5.06 -17.77 1.84
CA GLU A 74 5.23 -17.09 3.12
C GLU A 74 5.54 -18.11 4.21
N LYS A 75 6.65 -17.95 4.94
CA LYS A 75 7.11 -18.95 5.90
C LYS A 75 6.18 -19.12 7.11
N VAL A 76 5.55 -18.04 7.54
CA VAL A 76 4.70 -18.01 8.76
C VAL A 76 3.32 -18.59 8.49
N SER A 77 2.66 -18.14 7.42
CA SER A 77 1.31 -18.56 7.04
C SER A 77 1.30 -19.81 6.14
N LEU A 78 2.45 -20.18 5.57
CA LEU A 78 2.60 -21.17 4.50
C LEU A 78 1.70 -20.85 3.28
N LYS A 79 1.32 -19.59 3.11
CA LYS A 79 0.58 -19.10 1.95
C LYS A 79 1.48 -19.14 0.71
N TYR A 80 0.99 -19.72 -0.37
CA TYR A 80 1.68 -19.73 -1.66
C TYR A 80 1.64 -18.35 -2.31
N ARG A 81 2.79 -17.86 -2.79
CA ARG A 81 2.92 -16.56 -3.47
C ARG A 81 3.03 -16.67 -4.98
N GLY A 82 3.60 -17.74 -5.50
CA GLY A 82 3.76 -17.93 -6.93
C GLY A 82 4.95 -18.82 -7.25
N SER A 83 5.13 -19.08 -8.54
CA SER A 83 6.25 -19.85 -9.05
C SER A 83 6.80 -19.35 -10.35
N PHE A 84 8.05 -19.75 -10.58
CA PHE A 84 8.83 -19.38 -11.74
C PHE A 84 9.34 -20.61 -12.46
N PHE A 85 9.42 -20.50 -13.78
CA PHE A 85 9.86 -21.57 -14.66
C PHE A 85 11.02 -21.11 -15.54
N TYR A 86 12.16 -21.79 -15.45
CA TYR A 86 13.33 -21.49 -16.25
C TYR A 86 13.83 -22.72 -17.00
N ARG A 87 13.90 -22.61 -18.33
CA ARG A 87 14.38 -23.69 -19.21
C ARG A 87 15.91 -23.76 -19.21
N ILE A 88 16.45 -24.97 -19.31
CA ILE A 88 17.89 -25.22 -19.50
C ILE A 88 18.18 -25.20 -21.02
N LEU A 89 18.81 -24.13 -21.50
CA LEU A 89 19.04 -23.91 -22.94
C LEU A 89 20.11 -24.83 -23.53
N PHE A 90 21.13 -25.17 -22.74
CA PHE A 90 22.27 -25.97 -23.21
C PHE A 90 22.39 -27.27 -22.41
N PRO A 91 21.47 -28.24 -22.61
CA PRO A 91 21.45 -29.47 -21.84
C PRO A 91 22.66 -30.37 -22.12
N PHE A 92 23.38 -30.20 -23.22
CA PHE A 92 24.60 -30.98 -23.52
C PHE A 92 25.79 -30.62 -22.62
N LEU A 93 25.76 -29.45 -21.96
CA LEU A 93 26.85 -29.05 -21.07
C LEU A 93 26.84 -29.88 -19.77
N PRO A 94 28.00 -30.34 -19.30
CA PRO A 94 28.10 -31.06 -18.02
C PRO A 94 27.73 -30.18 -16.83
N VAL A 95 27.98 -28.86 -16.94
CA VAL A 95 27.60 -27.85 -15.95
C VAL A 95 27.01 -26.65 -16.70
N TYR A 96 25.79 -26.27 -16.35
CA TYR A 96 25.12 -25.08 -16.89
C TYR A 96 24.97 -24.02 -15.78
N ARG A 97 25.53 -22.83 -15.99
CA ARG A 97 25.48 -21.72 -15.03
C ARG A 97 24.51 -20.65 -15.51
N GLN A 98 23.43 -20.46 -14.76
CA GLN A 98 22.45 -19.41 -15.00
C GLN A 98 22.51 -18.35 -13.89
N ALA A 99 22.35 -17.08 -14.24
CA ALA A 99 22.27 -15.95 -13.31
C ALA A 99 20.93 -15.23 -13.50
N LEU A 100 20.15 -15.09 -12.43
CA LEU A 100 18.79 -14.54 -12.48
C LEU A 100 18.56 -13.47 -11.41
N ILE A 101 17.73 -12.49 -11.75
CA ILE A 101 17.08 -11.60 -10.79
C ILE A 101 15.61 -12.01 -10.76
N LEU A 102 15.12 -12.39 -9.59
CA LEU A 102 13.77 -12.90 -9.42
C LEU A 102 12.96 -11.94 -8.55
N ASP A 103 11.78 -11.61 -9.05
CA ASP A 103 10.87 -10.66 -8.43
C ASP A 103 9.75 -11.39 -7.71
N ILE A 104 9.67 -11.25 -6.39
CA ILE A 104 8.68 -11.97 -5.57
C ILE A 104 7.28 -11.40 -5.84
N PRO A 105 6.30 -12.25 -6.22
CA PRO A 105 4.95 -11.80 -6.54
C PRO A 105 4.18 -11.17 -5.37
N ARG A 106 3.18 -10.35 -5.71
CA ARG A 106 2.29 -9.68 -4.75
C ARG A 106 1.43 -10.65 -3.97
N ASN A 107 0.88 -10.19 -2.86
CA ASN A 107 -0.05 -10.98 -2.05
C ASN A 107 -1.46 -11.05 -2.67
N ASP A 108 -1.80 -10.00 -3.44
CA ASP A 108 -3.14 -9.68 -3.92
C ASP A 108 -3.28 -9.89 -5.44
N GLU A 109 -2.19 -10.28 -6.12
CA GLU A 109 -2.34 -10.90 -7.43
C GLU A 109 -3.07 -12.22 -7.17
N ASN A 110 -4.36 -12.26 -7.51
CA ASN A 110 -5.10 -13.52 -7.58
C ASN A 110 -4.21 -14.44 -8.40
N ILE A 111 -3.73 -15.52 -7.77
CA ILE A 111 -3.00 -16.58 -8.45
C ILE A 111 -3.81 -16.85 -9.71
N GLN A 112 -3.23 -16.57 -10.88
CA GLN A 112 -3.98 -16.59 -12.12
C GLN A 112 -4.37 -18.05 -12.35
N ILE A 113 -5.62 -18.38 -11.97
CA ILE A 113 -6.15 -19.73 -12.09
C ILE A 113 -6.24 -19.98 -13.58
N CYS A 114 -5.47 -20.96 -14.05
CA CYS A 114 -5.45 -21.27 -15.47
C CYS A 114 -6.83 -21.85 -15.89
N SER A 115 -7.25 -21.58 -17.12
CA SER A 115 -8.52 -22.07 -17.66
C SER A 115 -8.41 -23.41 -18.39
N LYS A 116 -7.18 -23.87 -18.70
CA LYS A 116 -6.94 -24.96 -19.67
C LYS A 116 -6.43 -26.28 -19.06
N LEU A 117 -5.71 -26.26 -17.94
CA LEU A 117 -5.11 -27.48 -17.37
C LEU A 117 -6.04 -28.11 -16.32
N GLN A 118 -6.44 -29.36 -16.54
CA GLN A 118 -7.21 -30.12 -15.56
C GLN A 118 -6.29 -30.87 -14.60
N CYS A 119 -6.44 -30.60 -13.30
CA CYS A 119 -5.71 -31.26 -12.22
C CYS A 119 -6.68 -32.15 -11.45
N SER A 120 -6.37 -33.44 -11.28
CA SER A 120 -7.29 -34.37 -10.60
C SER A 120 -7.39 -34.11 -9.10
N HIS A 121 -6.25 -34.00 -8.43
CA HIS A 121 -6.13 -33.74 -7.00
C HIS A 121 -5.19 -32.57 -6.72
N GLY A 122 -5.65 -31.38 -7.07
CA GLY A 122 -4.89 -30.15 -6.87
C GLY A 122 -5.49 -28.97 -7.61
N GLN A 123 -4.72 -27.89 -7.66
CA GLN A 123 -5.12 -26.65 -8.31
C GLN A 123 -4.16 -26.29 -9.44
N CYS A 124 -4.71 -25.70 -10.51
CA CYS A 124 -3.88 -25.18 -11.59
C CYS A 124 -3.32 -23.81 -11.23
N ILE A 125 -2.02 -23.63 -11.48
CA ILE A 125 -1.30 -22.39 -11.23
C ILE A 125 -0.52 -22.00 -12.48
N ALA A 126 -0.66 -20.73 -12.90
CA ALA A 126 0.16 -20.15 -13.94
C ALA A 126 1.53 -19.69 -13.40
N TYR A 127 2.57 -19.80 -14.22
CA TYR A 127 3.90 -19.29 -13.88
C TYR A 127 3.96 -17.77 -13.96
N SER A 128 4.57 -17.12 -12.97
CA SER A 128 4.63 -15.66 -12.87
C SER A 128 5.53 -15.00 -13.92
N ASN A 129 6.44 -15.74 -14.56
CA ASN A 129 7.42 -15.19 -15.50
C ASN A 129 7.18 -15.52 -16.98
N VAL A 130 6.10 -16.26 -17.30
CA VAL A 130 5.82 -16.69 -18.68
C VAL A 130 4.54 -16.02 -19.15
N LEU A 131 4.60 -15.35 -20.30
CA LEU A 131 3.48 -14.58 -20.87
C LEU A 131 2.41 -15.49 -21.54
N ASP A 132 2.72 -16.75 -21.83
CA ASP A 132 1.91 -17.68 -22.63
C ASP A 132 0.97 -18.62 -21.82
N ASP A 133 0.54 -18.22 -20.61
CA ASP A 133 -0.30 -19.06 -19.72
C ASP A 133 0.31 -20.45 -19.40
N ASP A 134 1.63 -20.61 -19.54
CA ASP A 134 2.32 -21.84 -19.12
C ASP A 134 1.99 -22.07 -17.64
N SER A 135 1.45 -23.25 -17.37
CA SER A 135 0.81 -23.57 -16.10
C SER A 135 1.15 -24.99 -15.68
N PHE A 136 0.94 -25.28 -14.40
CA PHE A 136 1.18 -26.58 -13.82
C PHE A 136 0.16 -26.88 -12.73
N CYS A 137 0.01 -28.17 -12.41
CA CYS A 137 -0.80 -28.60 -11.30
C CYS A 137 0.00 -28.58 -10.00
N GLN A 138 -0.45 -27.78 -9.04
CA GLN A 138 -0.01 -27.87 -7.66
C GLN A 138 -0.86 -28.91 -6.95
N CYS A 139 -0.25 -30.05 -6.63
CA CYS A 139 -0.96 -31.19 -6.07
C CYS A 139 -1.27 -31.05 -4.58
N ASP A 140 -2.38 -31.65 -4.19
CA ASP A 140 -2.76 -31.81 -2.80
C ASP A 140 -1.78 -32.72 -2.05
N GLN A 141 -1.82 -32.69 -0.72
CA GLN A 141 -0.99 -33.56 0.11
C GLN A 141 -1.25 -35.03 -0.23
N GLY A 142 -0.18 -35.78 -0.54
CA GLY A 142 -0.25 -37.20 -0.91
C GLY A 142 -0.48 -37.46 -2.40
N TRP A 143 -0.50 -36.42 -3.24
CA TRP A 143 -0.60 -36.55 -4.69
C TRP A 143 0.61 -35.96 -5.41
N SER A 144 0.93 -36.53 -6.57
CA SER A 144 2.07 -36.17 -7.41
C SER A 144 1.79 -36.46 -8.88
N GLY A 145 2.78 -36.18 -9.74
CA GLY A 145 2.63 -36.27 -11.19
C GLY A 145 2.26 -34.93 -11.82
N LYS A 146 2.42 -34.86 -13.13
CA LYS A 146 2.16 -33.67 -13.95
C LYS A 146 0.72 -33.13 -13.81
N TYR A 147 -0.24 -34.04 -13.64
CA TYR A 147 -1.67 -33.73 -13.46
C TYR A 147 -2.23 -34.13 -12.08
N CYS A 148 -1.36 -34.43 -11.10
CA CYS A 148 -1.76 -34.86 -9.75
C CYS A 148 -2.58 -36.17 -9.71
N GLN A 149 -2.18 -37.14 -10.52
CA GLN A 149 -2.86 -38.44 -10.69
C GLN A 149 -2.17 -39.59 -9.94
N ILE A 150 -0.96 -39.38 -9.43
CA ILE A 150 -0.15 -40.42 -8.80
C ILE A 150 -0.23 -40.27 -7.28
N PHE A 151 -0.78 -41.29 -6.63
CA PHE A 151 -0.81 -41.34 -5.18
C PHE A 151 0.59 -41.59 -4.61
N HIS A 152 0.94 -40.84 -3.57
CA HIS A 152 2.21 -40.94 -2.85
C HIS A 152 1.99 -40.85 -1.35
N GLN A 153 2.71 -41.65 -0.57
CA GLN A 153 2.65 -41.56 0.88
C GLN A 153 3.39 -40.31 1.38
N ASN A 154 2.63 -39.28 1.76
CA ASN A 154 3.19 -38.05 2.30
C ASN A 154 3.98 -38.30 3.59
N MET A 155 5.28 -37.98 3.58
CA MET A 155 6.16 -38.10 4.75
C MET A 155 6.38 -36.77 5.48
N CYS A 156 5.73 -35.69 5.05
CA CYS A 156 5.82 -34.38 5.68
C CYS A 156 4.94 -34.32 6.95
N SER A 157 5.30 -33.44 7.89
CA SER A 157 4.45 -33.14 9.06
C SER A 157 3.09 -32.56 8.63
N SER A 158 2.05 -32.77 9.44
CA SER A 158 0.68 -32.38 9.11
C SER A 158 0.48 -30.87 8.92
N ASP A 159 1.29 -30.05 9.62
CA ASP A 159 1.28 -28.59 9.56
C ASP A 159 2.26 -28.01 8.53
N SER A 160 2.87 -28.85 7.69
CA SER A 160 3.79 -28.44 6.63
C SER A 160 3.16 -28.54 5.24
N LYS A 161 3.75 -27.86 4.26
CA LYS A 161 3.31 -27.94 2.86
C LYS A 161 4.14 -28.94 2.07
N HIS A 162 3.46 -29.75 1.27
CA HIS A 162 4.09 -30.67 0.33
C HIS A 162 4.40 -29.90 -0.97
N ALA A 163 5.66 -29.91 -1.40
CA ALA A 163 6.12 -29.22 -2.61
C ALA A 163 6.45 -30.17 -3.78
N GLY A 164 6.53 -31.49 -3.54
CA GLY A 164 6.78 -32.47 -4.60
C GLY A 164 7.48 -33.73 -4.11
N VAL A 165 7.85 -34.60 -5.04
CA VAL A 165 8.46 -35.90 -4.76
C VAL A 165 9.77 -36.04 -5.53
N THR A 166 10.82 -36.48 -4.83
CA THR A 166 12.13 -36.74 -5.42
C THR A 166 12.22 -38.10 -6.08
N ALA A 167 13.24 -38.30 -6.93
CA ALA A 167 13.50 -39.59 -7.60
C ALA A 167 13.63 -40.80 -6.64
N ASN A 168 14.00 -40.56 -5.38
CA ASN A 168 14.11 -41.59 -4.34
C ASN A 168 12.80 -41.77 -3.54
N ASN A 169 11.67 -41.35 -4.11
CA ASN A 169 10.35 -41.40 -3.52
C ASN A 169 10.22 -40.62 -2.19
N ARG A 170 11.06 -39.60 -1.97
CA ARG A 170 11.01 -38.74 -0.77
C ARG A 170 10.22 -37.46 -1.04
N SER A 171 9.28 -37.15 -0.15
CA SER A 171 8.53 -35.89 -0.14
C SER A 171 9.44 -34.69 0.12
N VAL A 172 9.21 -33.61 -0.61
CA VAL A 172 9.82 -32.29 -0.40
C VAL A 172 8.84 -31.49 0.46
N CYS A 173 9.28 -31.10 1.66
CA CYS A 173 8.43 -30.48 2.68
C CYS A 173 8.86 -29.05 2.97
N VAL A 174 7.91 -28.11 2.94
CA VAL A 174 8.11 -26.72 3.35
C VAL A 174 7.65 -26.56 4.80
N CYS A 175 8.63 -26.42 5.69
CA CYS A 175 8.37 -26.36 7.12
C CYS A 175 7.86 -24.99 7.58
N PRO A 176 7.00 -24.96 8.63
CA PRO A 176 6.69 -23.71 9.34
C PRO A 176 7.96 -23.13 10.01
N ILE A 177 7.85 -21.91 10.55
CA ILE A 177 8.98 -21.14 11.09
C ILE A 177 9.71 -21.82 12.25
N ASP A 178 8.98 -22.58 13.07
CA ASP A 178 9.44 -23.24 14.28
C ASP A 178 9.94 -24.67 14.03
N LYS A 179 9.84 -25.19 12.80
CA LYS A 179 10.25 -26.55 12.47
C LYS A 179 11.27 -26.60 11.33
N PHE A 180 12.07 -27.65 11.35
CA PHE A 180 13.10 -27.91 10.34
C PHE A 180 13.28 -29.42 10.10
N GLY A 181 14.23 -29.74 9.22
CA GLY A 181 14.52 -31.10 8.78
C GLY A 181 13.71 -31.48 7.53
N SER A 182 14.11 -32.57 6.88
CA SER A 182 13.53 -33.00 5.59
C SER A 182 12.04 -33.32 5.63
N ARG A 183 11.51 -33.65 6.82
CA ARG A 183 10.09 -33.97 7.06
C ARG A 183 9.37 -32.92 7.91
N CYS A 184 10.05 -31.85 8.32
CA CYS A 184 9.50 -30.83 9.22
C CYS A 184 9.00 -31.39 10.57
N LEU A 185 9.71 -32.39 11.12
CA LEU A 185 9.37 -33.01 12.42
C LEU A 185 10.25 -32.49 13.57
N LEU A 186 11.37 -31.83 13.26
CA LEU A 186 12.30 -31.30 14.25
C LEU A 186 11.89 -29.87 14.60
N VAL A 187 11.91 -29.53 15.89
CA VAL A 187 11.53 -28.20 16.39
C VAL A 187 12.77 -27.38 16.66
N ASN A 188 12.76 -26.11 16.26
CA ASN A 188 13.83 -25.16 16.51
C ASN A 188 13.58 -24.41 17.83
N GLU A 189 14.35 -24.77 18.85
CA GLU A 189 14.19 -24.19 20.20
C GLU A 189 14.82 -22.80 20.35
N VAL A 190 15.63 -22.33 19.39
CA VAL A 190 16.38 -21.06 19.50
C VAL A 190 15.46 -19.87 19.77
N CYS A 191 14.29 -19.86 19.13
CA CYS A 191 13.28 -18.82 19.34
C CYS A 191 12.22 -19.19 20.42
N GLN A 192 12.23 -20.42 20.95
CA GLN A 192 11.30 -20.89 21.98
C GLN A 192 11.87 -20.76 23.41
N MET A 193 13.19 -20.67 23.55
CA MET A 193 13.89 -20.74 24.83
C MET A 193 13.60 -19.62 25.83
N ASN A 194 12.77 -18.60 25.54
CA ASN A 194 12.14 -17.74 26.55
C ASN A 194 11.09 -16.81 25.92
N ASN A 195 9.83 -16.92 26.35
CA ASN A 195 8.74 -15.96 26.07
C ASN A 195 9.25 -14.51 26.02
N ASN A 196 9.26 -13.89 24.84
CA ASN A 196 9.47 -12.44 24.62
C ASN A 196 10.85 -11.83 25.01
N LEU A 197 11.92 -12.63 25.27
CA LEU A 197 13.22 -12.10 25.71
C LEU A 197 14.32 -12.07 24.63
N THR A 198 14.19 -12.80 23.53
CA THR A 198 15.19 -12.78 22.44
C THR A 198 15.08 -11.54 21.57
N CYS A 199 13.84 -11.15 21.23
CA CYS A 199 13.53 -9.93 20.51
C CYS A 199 12.63 -9.04 21.38
N TYR A 200 13.11 -7.86 21.76
CA TYR A 200 12.40 -6.91 22.59
C TYR A 200 11.24 -6.23 21.83
N ASN A 201 10.39 -5.51 22.56
CA ASN A 201 9.31 -4.67 22.02
C ASN A 201 8.34 -5.40 21.07
N GLY A 202 8.13 -6.71 21.32
CA GLY A 202 7.26 -7.56 20.52
C GLY A 202 7.79 -7.87 19.12
N GLY A 203 9.11 -7.76 18.90
CA GLY A 203 9.77 -8.20 17.68
C GLY A 203 9.60 -9.71 17.45
N GLN A 204 9.58 -10.13 16.20
CA GLN A 204 9.45 -11.53 15.82
C GLN A 204 10.82 -12.18 15.68
N CYS A 205 11.07 -13.26 16.41
CA CYS A 205 12.30 -14.05 16.30
C CYS A 205 12.23 -14.99 15.08
N ILE A 206 13.31 -15.03 14.31
CA ILE A 206 13.49 -15.90 13.15
C ILE A 206 14.79 -16.69 13.35
N PRO A 207 14.78 -18.02 13.33
CA PRO A 207 16.00 -18.79 13.40
C PRO A 207 16.84 -18.64 12.12
N SER A 208 18.17 -18.68 12.26
CA SER A 208 19.10 -18.61 11.13
C SER A 208 19.17 -19.94 10.37
N ASP A 209 19.30 -19.85 9.04
CA ASP A 209 19.47 -20.99 8.13
C ASP A 209 20.94 -21.21 7.75
N LYS A 210 21.23 -22.34 7.09
CA LYS A 210 22.55 -22.67 6.49
C LYS A 210 23.15 -21.58 5.58
N TYR A 211 22.32 -20.74 4.98
CA TYR A 211 22.72 -19.68 4.05
C TYR A 211 23.00 -18.33 4.73
N THR A 212 22.78 -18.22 6.04
CA THR A 212 23.02 -16.99 6.80
C THR A 212 24.51 -16.88 7.10
N LEU A 213 25.18 -15.86 6.56
CA LEU A 213 26.61 -15.60 6.81
C LEU A 213 26.90 -15.10 8.25
N SER A 214 25.88 -14.91 9.11
CA SER A 214 26.09 -14.44 10.48
C SER A 214 26.42 -15.61 11.42
N SER A 215 27.32 -15.35 12.38
CA SER A 215 27.62 -16.25 13.50
C SER A 215 26.48 -16.38 14.53
N GLN A 216 25.34 -15.72 14.28
CA GLN A 216 24.20 -15.69 15.19
C GLN A 216 23.15 -16.71 14.77
N SER A 217 22.64 -17.46 15.75
CA SER A 217 21.64 -18.52 15.54
C SER A 217 20.22 -18.01 15.25
N PHE A 218 19.97 -16.71 15.37
CA PHE A 218 18.66 -16.08 15.12
C PHE A 218 18.78 -14.62 14.64
N HIS A 219 17.67 -14.07 14.17
CA HIS A 219 17.48 -12.71 13.72
C HIS A 219 16.12 -12.17 14.19
N CYS A 220 16.03 -10.88 14.54
CA CYS A 220 14.79 -10.24 14.99
C CYS A 220 14.18 -9.34 13.91
N VAL A 221 12.88 -9.48 13.66
CA VAL A 221 12.09 -8.56 12.83
C VAL A 221 11.31 -7.62 13.73
N CYS A 222 11.69 -6.34 13.70
CA CYS A 222 11.15 -5.34 14.60
C CYS A 222 9.80 -4.80 14.14
N ARG A 223 8.92 -4.52 15.12
CA ARG A 223 7.67 -3.80 14.88
C ARG A 223 7.97 -2.35 14.50
N LYS A 224 7.01 -1.71 13.82
CA LYS A 224 7.09 -0.28 13.46
C LYS A 224 7.32 0.55 14.72
N GLY A 225 8.33 1.44 14.69
CA GLY A 225 8.71 2.27 15.83
C GLY A 225 9.88 1.73 16.65
N TYR A 226 10.41 0.55 16.31
CA TYR A 226 11.55 -0.06 17.00
C TYR A 226 12.62 -0.57 16.02
N THR A 227 13.87 -0.54 16.48
CA THR A 227 15.08 -0.89 15.74
C THR A 227 16.12 -1.57 16.60
N GLY A 228 17.15 -2.11 15.96
CA GLY A 228 18.26 -2.79 16.62
C GLY A 228 18.25 -4.28 16.34
N ASP A 229 19.35 -4.94 16.68
CA ASP A 229 19.55 -6.37 16.37
C ASP A 229 18.56 -7.25 17.13
N ARG A 230 18.08 -6.76 18.28
CA ARG A 230 17.02 -7.37 19.09
C ARG A 230 15.82 -6.46 19.28
N CYS A 231 15.65 -5.46 18.41
CA CYS A 231 14.55 -4.48 18.51
C CYS A 231 14.55 -3.69 19.83
N GLU A 232 15.73 -3.46 20.40
CA GLU A 232 15.95 -2.83 21.70
C GLU A 232 15.85 -1.30 21.68
N ARG A 233 15.99 -0.67 20.51
CA ARG A 233 15.99 0.79 20.34
C ARG A 233 14.65 1.28 19.82
N ASN A 234 14.25 2.48 20.24
CA ASN A 234 13.10 3.18 19.67
C ASN A 234 13.53 3.97 18.44
N ASP A 235 12.67 3.98 17.41
CA ASP A 235 12.84 4.86 16.27
C ASP A 235 12.83 6.33 16.71
N THR A 236 13.66 7.15 16.09
CA THR A 236 13.65 8.59 16.31
C THR A 236 12.35 9.18 15.77
N LYS A 237 11.53 9.74 16.64
CA LYS A 237 10.33 10.50 16.26
C LYS A 237 10.76 11.91 15.85
N ILE A 238 10.49 12.31 14.62
CA ILE A 238 10.77 13.65 14.09
C ILE A 238 9.45 14.32 13.78
N GLU A 239 9.20 15.46 14.39
CA GLU A 239 8.02 16.29 14.19
C GLU A 239 8.42 17.59 13.51
N PHE A 240 7.95 17.78 12.28
CA PHE A 240 8.11 19.02 11.53
C PHE A 240 6.86 19.87 11.69
N SER A 241 6.99 21.12 12.08
CA SER A 241 5.93 22.12 11.99
C SER A 241 6.33 23.24 11.02
N PHE A 242 5.37 23.91 10.41
CA PHE A 242 5.63 24.94 9.40
C PHE A 242 5.19 26.31 9.87
N ALA A 243 6.02 27.33 9.66
CA ALA A 243 5.68 28.71 9.97
C ALA A 243 4.68 29.30 8.95
N GLU A 244 3.93 30.31 9.38
CA GLU A 244 3.08 31.12 8.50
C GLU A 244 3.92 31.74 7.38
N GLY A 245 3.46 31.58 6.12
CA GLY A 245 4.17 32.04 4.92
C GLY A 245 4.83 30.94 4.09
N ILE A 246 4.80 29.67 4.54
CA ILE A 246 5.23 28.52 3.72
C ILE A 246 4.01 27.91 3.03
N ALA A 247 4.00 27.94 1.69
CA ALA A 247 2.96 27.28 0.89
C ALA A 247 3.18 25.76 0.91
N LEU A 248 2.34 25.04 1.66
CA LEU A 248 2.40 23.59 1.77
C LEU A 248 1.72 22.91 0.59
N SER A 249 2.38 21.87 0.09
CA SER A 249 1.86 20.96 -0.93
C SER A 249 1.10 19.79 -0.32
N GLN A 250 0.29 19.10 -1.13
CA GLN A 250 -0.42 17.89 -0.69
C GLN A 250 0.55 16.80 -0.20
N SER A 251 1.76 16.76 -0.75
CA SER A 251 2.82 15.83 -0.41
C SER A 251 4.17 16.55 -0.29
N ILE A 252 5.01 16.12 0.65
CA ILE A 252 6.36 16.63 0.86
C ILE A 252 7.38 15.49 0.84
N PHE A 253 8.57 15.78 0.33
CA PHE A 253 9.69 14.85 0.33
C PHE A 253 10.66 15.22 1.44
N ILE A 254 11.24 14.21 2.07
CA ILE A 254 12.13 14.39 3.21
C ILE A 254 13.35 13.53 2.98
N HIS A 255 14.49 14.19 2.79
CA HIS A 255 15.76 13.57 2.45
C HIS A 255 16.64 13.49 3.69
N PHE A 256 16.91 12.25 4.11
CA PHE A 256 17.86 11.94 5.16
C PHE A 256 19.23 11.69 4.55
N ILE A 257 20.24 12.40 5.02
CA ILE A 257 21.61 12.27 4.52
C ILE A 257 22.50 11.72 5.62
N ARG A 258 23.10 10.56 5.35
CA ARG A 258 24.10 9.94 6.20
C ARG A 258 25.49 10.27 5.67
N ILE A 259 26.23 11.05 6.44
CA ILE A 259 27.64 11.34 6.19
C ILE A 259 28.46 10.16 6.69
N ILE A 260 29.41 9.71 5.88
CA ILE A 260 30.33 8.62 6.19
C ILE A 260 31.74 9.19 6.01
N SER A 261 32.64 8.92 6.96
CA SER A 261 34.03 9.34 6.81
C SER A 261 34.64 8.73 5.54
N ASN A 262 35.26 9.55 4.71
CA ASN A 262 35.94 9.16 3.45
C ASN A 262 35.05 8.47 2.39
N ALA A 263 33.73 8.66 2.42
CA ALA A 263 32.83 8.16 1.37
C ALA A 263 31.77 9.19 1.01
N THR A 264 31.15 9.02 -0.16
CA THR A 264 30.04 9.86 -0.62
C THR A 264 28.85 9.75 0.35
N PRO A 265 28.19 10.87 0.70
CA PRO A 265 27.01 10.85 1.54
C PRO A 265 25.91 9.95 0.96
N ILE A 266 25.28 9.14 1.80
CA ILE A 266 24.16 8.29 1.38
C ILE A 266 22.85 9.02 1.65
N ARG A 267 22.02 9.14 0.61
CA ARG A 267 20.69 9.75 0.68
C ARG A 267 19.61 8.68 0.73
N THR A 268 18.72 8.81 1.70
CA THR A 268 17.46 8.05 1.77
C THR A 268 16.31 9.04 1.80
N THR A 269 15.29 8.85 0.97
CA THR A 269 14.16 9.80 0.88
C THR A 269 12.89 9.14 1.37
N THR A 270 12.05 9.88 2.09
CA THR A 270 10.68 9.44 2.42
C THR A 270 9.70 10.53 2.01
N LEU A 271 8.50 10.13 1.60
CA LEU A 271 7.40 11.05 1.32
C LEU A 271 6.41 11.05 2.48
N ARG A 272 5.77 12.19 2.74
CA ARG A 272 4.57 12.30 3.59
C ARG A 272 3.52 13.16 2.92
N THR A 273 2.26 12.71 2.99
CA THR A 273 1.10 13.52 2.66
C THR A 273 0.71 14.35 3.86
N ILE A 274 0.44 15.64 3.66
CA ILE A 274 0.01 16.54 4.73
C ILE A 274 -1.53 16.52 4.79
N PRO A 275 -2.14 16.09 5.90
CA PRO A 275 -3.58 16.20 6.08
C PRO A 275 -4.01 17.67 6.05
N LEU A 276 -5.14 17.98 5.41
CA LEU A 276 -5.69 19.33 5.37
C LEU A 276 -5.78 19.93 6.79
N LYS A 277 -5.15 21.10 7.00
CA LYS A 277 -5.10 21.88 8.26
C LYS A 277 -4.30 21.27 9.43
N GLN A 278 -3.41 20.30 9.18
CA GLN A 278 -2.38 19.97 10.16
C GLN A 278 -1.10 20.74 9.88
N ASP A 279 -0.68 21.57 10.84
CA ASP A 279 0.54 22.37 10.74
C ASP A 279 1.80 21.56 11.08
N SER A 280 1.65 20.30 11.51
CA SER A 280 2.77 19.42 11.83
C SER A 280 2.67 18.02 11.24
N ILE A 281 3.83 17.42 11.00
CA ILE A 281 4.00 16.09 10.42
C ILE A 281 4.95 15.30 11.30
N THR A 282 4.51 14.11 11.71
CA THR A 282 5.32 13.20 12.52
C THR A 282 5.86 12.03 11.69
N ILE A 283 7.13 11.71 11.90
CA ILE A 283 7.85 10.65 11.20
C ILE A 283 8.65 9.83 12.20
N TYR A 284 8.64 8.51 12.02
CA TYR A 284 9.51 7.60 12.76
C TYR A 284 10.61 7.12 11.83
N TRP A 285 11.85 7.39 12.24
CA TRP A 285 13.05 7.12 11.46
C TRP A 285 14.03 6.23 12.22
N SER A 286 14.51 5.19 11.53
CA SER A 286 15.27 4.08 12.09
C SER A 286 16.76 4.12 11.76
N GLN A 287 17.14 4.85 10.71
CA GLN A 287 18.52 4.83 10.20
C GLN A 287 19.30 6.02 10.74
N GLN A 288 20.62 5.89 10.80
CA GLN A 288 21.49 7.01 11.15
C GLN A 288 21.43 8.09 10.06
N PHE A 289 21.34 9.34 10.47
CA PHE A 289 21.37 10.52 9.59
C PHE A 289 22.10 11.65 10.28
N HIS A 290 22.58 12.61 9.49
CA HIS A 290 23.28 13.80 9.97
C HIS A 290 22.60 15.07 9.49
N LEU A 291 22.01 15.03 8.28
CA LEU A 291 21.28 16.14 7.70
C LEU A 291 19.88 15.68 7.30
N VAL A 292 18.91 16.57 7.46
CA VAL A 292 17.55 16.38 6.94
C VAL A 292 17.11 17.58 6.14
N PHE A 293 16.76 17.35 4.88
CA PHE A 293 16.15 18.35 4.00
C PHE A 293 14.68 18.04 3.76
N VAL A 294 13.84 19.06 3.76
CA VAL A 294 12.43 18.97 3.35
C VAL A 294 12.28 19.62 1.98
N GLU A 295 11.83 18.86 0.99
CA GLU A 295 11.52 19.32 -0.37
C GLU A 295 10.00 19.50 -0.52
N LEU A 296 9.60 20.71 -0.93
CA LEU A 296 8.22 21.09 -1.27
C LEU A 296 8.03 21.13 -2.81
N LEU A 297 6.82 21.50 -3.27
CA LEU A 297 6.53 21.74 -4.69
C LEU A 297 7.61 22.60 -5.37
N ASN A 298 7.90 22.30 -6.63
CA ASN A 298 8.89 22.99 -7.48
C ASN A 298 10.34 22.88 -6.99
N LYS A 299 10.74 21.78 -6.34
CA LYS A 299 12.14 21.53 -5.93
C LYS A 299 12.68 22.59 -4.96
N ILE A 300 11.83 23.10 -4.09
CA ILE A 300 12.24 24.05 -3.05
C ILE A 300 12.68 23.27 -1.81
N TYR A 301 13.94 23.45 -1.41
CA TYR A 301 14.57 22.73 -0.30
C TYR A 301 14.65 23.58 0.97
N TYR A 302 14.35 22.98 2.11
CA TYR A 302 14.52 23.54 3.45
C TYR A 302 15.44 22.66 4.27
N LEU A 303 16.44 23.25 4.92
CA LEU A 303 17.34 22.53 5.81
C LEU A 303 16.72 22.46 7.22
N ALA A 304 16.22 21.29 7.60
CA ALA A 304 15.44 21.13 8.82
C ALA A 304 16.26 20.65 10.03
N VAL A 305 17.25 19.78 9.82
CA VAL A 305 18.07 19.22 10.89
C VAL A 305 19.54 19.14 10.45
N ILE A 306 20.44 19.55 11.35
CA ILE A 306 21.89 19.37 11.24
C ILE A 306 22.39 18.77 12.55
N GLN A 307 23.11 17.66 12.49
CA GLN A 307 23.78 17.03 13.63
C GLN A 307 25.23 16.72 13.26
N LYS A 308 26.19 17.15 14.11
CA LYS A 308 27.63 16.89 13.92
C LYS A 308 27.98 15.42 14.17
N SER A 309 27.43 14.86 15.24
CA SER A 309 27.47 13.44 15.57
C SER A 309 26.04 12.94 15.71
N TYR A 310 25.74 11.79 15.11
CA TYR A 310 24.43 11.16 15.29
C TYR A 310 24.33 10.63 16.72
N SER A 311 23.38 11.18 17.48
CA SER A 311 22.93 10.61 18.73
C SER A 311 21.50 10.12 18.57
N ALA A 312 21.21 8.90 19.02
CA ALA A 312 19.88 8.34 18.97
C ALA A 312 18.97 9.07 19.96
N THR A 313 18.31 10.14 19.48
CA THR A 313 17.29 10.87 20.25
C THR A 313 15.93 10.23 20.05
N THR A 314 15.13 10.15 21.10
CA THR A 314 13.75 9.62 21.03
C THR A 314 12.81 10.57 20.28
N THR A 315 12.99 11.88 20.42
CA THR A 315 12.15 12.90 19.79
C THR A 315 12.97 14.11 19.29
N ILE A 316 12.67 14.58 18.08
CA ILE A 316 13.20 15.80 17.46
C ILE A 316 12.01 16.63 17.00
N VAL A 317 11.83 17.83 17.55
CA VAL A 317 10.77 18.76 17.13
C VAL A 317 11.41 19.94 16.41
N ARG A 318 10.97 20.25 15.20
CA ARG A 318 11.51 21.34 14.37
C ARG A 318 10.41 22.13 13.71
N LYS A 319 10.43 23.45 13.93
CA LYS A 319 9.63 24.41 13.19
C LYS A 319 10.44 24.95 12.02
N ILE A 320 10.00 24.69 10.80
CA ILE A 320 10.61 25.13 9.55
C ILE A 320 10.13 26.56 9.29
N ASN A 321 11.10 27.47 9.13
CA ASN A 321 10.87 28.88 8.84
C ASN A 321 11.33 29.21 7.42
N PRO A 322 10.86 30.34 6.84
CA PRO A 322 11.33 30.80 5.53
C PRO A 322 12.85 31.00 5.43
N VAL A 323 13.51 31.29 6.57
CA VAL A 323 14.99 31.46 6.65
C VAL A 323 15.72 30.13 6.45
N ASP A 324 15.07 29.00 6.71
CA ASP A 324 15.66 27.66 6.54
C ASP A 324 15.71 27.22 5.06
N ARG A 325 15.14 28.02 4.15
CA ARG A 325 15.13 27.73 2.70
C ARG A 325 16.55 27.81 2.12
N CYS A 326 16.96 26.75 1.46
CA CYS A 326 18.13 26.77 0.59
C CYS A 326 17.76 27.50 -0.70
N GLN A 327 18.50 28.54 -1.07
CA GLN A 327 18.28 29.27 -2.34
C GLN A 327 18.99 28.59 -3.50
N HIS A 328 18.43 28.72 -4.70
CA HIS A 328 19.07 28.26 -5.90
C HIS A 328 20.20 29.21 -6.33
N ILE A 329 21.23 28.70 -7.00
CA ILE A 329 22.38 29.50 -7.41
C ILE A 329 22.01 30.63 -8.38
N ASN A 330 20.95 30.45 -9.18
CA ASN A 330 20.40 31.48 -10.07
C ASN A 330 19.84 32.68 -9.30
N GLU A 331 19.45 32.50 -8.03
CA GLU A 331 18.99 33.59 -7.17
C GLU A 331 20.18 34.34 -6.52
N LEU A 332 21.38 33.76 -6.57
CA LEU A 332 22.57 34.25 -5.84
C LEU A 332 23.60 34.92 -6.76
N PHE A 333 23.65 34.51 -8.02
CA PHE A 333 24.63 35.00 -8.98
C PHE A 333 23.97 35.37 -10.31
N ASN A 334 24.66 36.19 -11.10
CA ASN A 334 24.24 36.57 -12.44
C ASN A 334 24.19 35.36 -13.38
N GLU A 335 23.38 35.44 -14.45
CA GLU A 335 23.22 34.38 -15.45
C GLU A 335 24.55 33.90 -16.04
N THR A 336 25.48 34.82 -16.33
CA THR A 336 26.82 34.49 -16.85
C THR A 336 27.62 33.56 -15.95
N PHE A 337 27.38 33.61 -14.64
CA PHE A 337 28.03 32.73 -13.67
C PHE A 337 27.39 31.33 -13.67
N VAL A 338 26.06 31.29 -13.75
CA VAL A 338 25.28 30.04 -13.77
C VAL A 338 25.68 29.18 -14.97
N ASP A 339 25.91 29.81 -16.12
CA ASP A 339 26.29 29.13 -17.37
C ASP A 339 27.75 28.64 -17.40
N MET A 340 28.57 29.00 -16.41
CA MET A 340 29.94 28.52 -16.35
C MET A 340 30.00 27.01 -16.08
N HIS A 341 31.05 26.37 -16.61
CA HIS A 341 31.33 24.97 -16.30
C HIS A 341 31.48 24.74 -14.79
N ILE A 342 30.95 23.62 -14.28
CA ILE A 342 30.82 23.33 -12.86
C ILE A 342 32.12 23.48 -12.05
N VAL A 343 33.25 23.03 -12.61
CA VAL A 343 34.58 23.13 -11.98
C VAL A 343 35.00 24.59 -11.74
N ARG A 344 34.59 25.52 -12.62
CA ARG A 344 34.84 26.95 -12.41
C ARG A 344 33.90 27.52 -11.35
N ARG A 345 32.61 27.16 -11.40
CA ARG A 345 31.61 27.60 -10.42
C ARG A 345 31.99 27.21 -8.99
N MET A 346 32.45 25.97 -8.79
CA MET A 346 32.88 25.43 -7.49
C MET A 346 33.91 26.29 -6.76
N LYS A 347 34.84 26.94 -7.49
CA LYS A 347 35.86 27.81 -6.89
C LYS A 347 35.25 29.00 -6.13
N TYR A 348 34.05 29.40 -6.52
CA TYR A 348 33.33 30.54 -5.98
C TYR A 348 32.23 30.16 -4.99
N TYR A 349 32.03 28.87 -4.70
CA TYR A 349 30.96 28.39 -3.81
C TYR A 349 31.15 28.81 -2.35
N HIS A 350 32.33 29.27 -1.97
CA HIS A 350 32.54 29.88 -0.65
C HIS A 350 31.97 31.30 -0.56
N LEU A 351 31.87 32.05 -1.67
CA LEU A 351 31.41 33.44 -1.68
C LEU A 351 29.99 33.63 -1.11
N PRO A 352 28.97 32.83 -1.47
CA PRO A 352 27.61 33.00 -0.93
C PRO A 352 27.57 32.89 0.59
N CYS A 353 28.40 32.01 1.16
CA CYS A 353 28.50 31.86 2.61
C CYS A 353 29.20 33.07 3.26
N GLN A 354 30.21 33.64 2.61
CA GLN A 354 30.98 34.78 3.12
C GLN A 354 30.25 36.12 3.03
N ILE A 355 29.57 36.37 1.90
CA ILE A 355 28.90 37.65 1.59
C ILE A 355 27.61 37.82 2.40
N TYR A 356 26.91 36.71 2.68
CA TYR A 356 25.64 36.72 3.42
C TYR A 356 25.74 35.93 4.73
N PRO A 357 26.58 36.38 5.69
CA PRO A 357 27.03 35.58 6.82
C PRO A 357 25.96 35.32 7.90
N SER A 358 24.92 36.13 8.01
CA SER A 358 24.02 36.10 9.17
C SER A 358 22.85 35.10 9.06
N ASN A 359 22.34 34.82 7.86
CA ASN A 359 21.04 34.12 7.71
C ASN A 359 21.07 32.86 6.83
N ARG A 360 22.16 32.55 6.12
CA ARG A 360 22.15 31.46 5.13
C ARG A 360 22.77 30.19 5.66
N SER A 361 22.00 29.11 5.76
CA SER A 361 22.50 27.80 6.19
C SER A 361 22.91 26.90 5.01
N CYS A 362 22.23 27.05 3.86
CA CYS A 362 22.45 26.22 2.67
C CYS A 362 22.09 26.95 1.37
N PHE A 363 22.59 26.40 0.25
CA PHE A 363 22.18 26.74 -1.11
C PHE A 363 22.36 25.52 -2.02
N TYR A 364 21.82 25.58 -3.23
CA TYR A 364 21.94 24.47 -4.19
C TYR A 364 22.05 24.97 -5.63
N ASP A 365 22.61 24.12 -6.47
CA ASP A 365 22.75 24.28 -7.93
C ASP A 365 22.09 23.05 -8.60
N ASN A 366 22.17 22.93 -9.93
CA ASN A 366 21.51 21.86 -10.69
C ASN A 366 21.97 20.44 -10.32
N THR A 367 23.14 20.27 -9.69
CA THR A 367 23.73 18.95 -9.39
C THR A 367 24.20 18.77 -7.94
N GLN A 368 24.22 19.82 -7.14
CA GLN A 368 24.85 19.80 -5.81
C GLN A 368 24.06 20.63 -4.79
N ILE A 369 24.05 20.16 -3.55
CA ILE A 369 23.62 20.95 -2.40
C ILE A 369 24.84 21.30 -1.56
N CYS A 370 24.90 22.54 -1.11
CA CYS A 370 25.99 23.11 -0.33
C CYS A 370 25.50 23.58 1.04
N LEU A 371 26.31 23.31 2.07
CA LEU A 371 26.12 23.77 3.44
C LEU A 371 27.14 24.84 3.79
N CYS A 372 26.67 25.94 4.38
CA CYS A 372 27.55 26.98 4.91
C CYS A 372 27.92 26.66 6.37
N TYR A 373 29.22 26.59 6.66
CA TYR A 373 29.73 26.37 8.01
C TYR A 373 30.89 27.31 8.32
N THR A 374 31.14 27.57 9.60
CA THR A 374 32.22 28.44 10.05
C THR A 374 33.43 27.60 10.44
N PHE A 375 34.59 27.91 9.86
CA PHE A 375 35.88 27.29 10.15
C PHE A 375 36.93 28.39 10.36
N GLU A 376 37.59 28.39 11.53
CA GLU A 376 38.68 29.34 11.87
C GLU A 376 38.42 30.79 11.42
N GLN A 377 37.21 31.30 11.73
CA GLN A 377 36.72 32.66 11.42
C GLN A 377 36.30 32.93 9.97
N GLN A 378 36.47 31.98 9.04
CA GLN A 378 35.94 32.07 7.68
C GLN A 378 34.70 31.20 7.52
N ARG A 379 33.70 31.72 6.81
CA ARG A 379 32.53 30.91 6.42
C ARG A 379 32.82 30.21 5.11
N LEU A 380 32.80 28.89 5.13
CA LEU A 380 33.09 28.04 3.99
C LEU A 380 31.83 27.28 3.57
N ALA A 381 31.86 26.78 2.34
CA ALA A 381 30.81 25.94 1.78
C ALA A 381 31.32 24.51 1.67
N ASN A 382 30.53 23.56 2.16
CA ASN A 382 30.75 22.14 1.97
C ASN A 382 29.63 21.57 1.09
N CYS A 383 29.98 21.08 -0.09
CA CYS A 383 29.03 20.66 -1.11
C CYS A 383 29.14 19.16 -1.37
N PHE A 384 28.00 18.54 -1.64
CA PHE A 384 27.94 17.14 -2.06
C PHE A 384 26.93 17.00 -3.21
N GLU A 385 27.13 15.95 -4.00
CA GLU A 385 26.26 15.65 -5.14
C GLU A 385 24.83 15.35 -4.68
N PHE A 386 23.87 15.97 -5.35
CA PHE A 386 22.46 15.79 -5.07
C PHE A 386 21.69 15.74 -6.39
N ASN A 387 21.23 14.55 -6.76
CA ASN A 387 20.40 14.40 -7.93
C ASN A 387 18.97 14.91 -7.64
N HIS A 388 18.62 16.08 -8.19
CA HIS A 388 17.33 16.74 -8.04
C HIS A 388 16.21 16.07 -8.86
N ASN A 389 16.56 15.35 -9.93
CA ASN A 389 15.64 14.71 -10.87
C ASN A 389 15.47 13.21 -10.63
N MET A 390 15.74 12.74 -9.40
CA MET A 390 15.61 11.32 -9.09
C MET A 390 14.13 10.89 -9.15
N THR A 391 13.79 10.11 -10.17
CA THR A 391 12.49 9.46 -10.33
C THR A 391 12.56 8.07 -9.70
N PHE A 392 11.61 7.73 -8.84
CA PHE A 392 11.58 6.45 -8.14
C PHE A 392 10.41 5.60 -8.63
N ASP A 393 10.40 5.19 -9.90
CA ASP A 393 9.33 4.42 -10.55
C ASP A 393 9.17 2.96 -10.06
N CYS A 394 9.68 2.67 -8.85
CA CYS A 394 9.71 1.35 -8.24
C CYS A 394 10.27 0.26 -9.17
N SER A 395 11.18 0.62 -10.09
CA SER A 395 11.84 -0.29 -11.03
C SER A 395 10.84 -1.14 -11.85
N GLY A 396 9.68 -0.56 -12.18
CA GLY A 396 8.59 -1.23 -12.90
C GLY A 396 7.66 -2.09 -12.03
N GLN A 397 7.94 -2.25 -10.73
CA GLN A 397 7.10 -2.99 -9.78
C GLN A 397 6.21 -2.03 -8.98
N SER A 398 5.42 -1.21 -9.67
CA SER A 398 4.56 -0.22 -9.03
C SER A 398 3.45 -0.88 -8.20
N VAL A 399 3.52 -0.81 -6.86
CA VAL A 399 2.43 -1.27 -5.95
C VAL A 399 1.13 -0.48 -6.18
N CYS A 400 1.21 0.60 -6.95
CA CYS A 400 0.12 1.52 -7.22
C CYS A 400 -0.75 1.04 -8.36
N GLU A 401 -2.06 1.15 -8.15
CA GLU A 401 -3.08 0.84 -9.13
C GLU A 401 -3.50 2.11 -9.88
N ASN A 402 -4.27 1.95 -10.96
CA ASN A 402 -4.87 3.06 -11.72
C ASN A 402 -3.88 4.16 -12.13
N ASP A 403 -2.75 3.77 -12.72
CA ASP A 403 -1.68 4.69 -13.15
C ASP A 403 -1.11 5.58 -12.03
N GLY A 404 -1.22 5.13 -10.78
CA GLY A 404 -0.56 5.77 -9.64
C GLY A 404 0.96 5.76 -9.80
N GLN A 405 1.59 6.92 -9.55
CA GLN A 405 3.05 7.01 -9.53
C GLN A 405 3.58 6.39 -8.23
N CYS A 406 4.38 5.35 -8.36
CA CYS A 406 5.08 4.74 -7.23
C CYS A 406 6.31 5.54 -6.86
N PHE A 407 6.59 5.62 -5.56
CA PHE A 407 7.80 6.18 -5.01
C PHE A 407 8.34 5.24 -3.94
N GLN A 408 9.64 5.00 -3.95
CA GLN A 408 10.34 4.16 -2.97
C GLN A 408 11.52 4.89 -2.31
N ASP A 409 11.88 4.47 -1.10
CA ASP A 409 12.90 5.14 -0.29
C ASP A 409 14.35 4.92 -0.76
N THR A 410 14.64 3.73 -1.30
CA THR A 410 15.93 3.39 -1.91
C THR A 410 15.73 2.53 -3.16
N PRO A 411 16.63 2.62 -4.16
CA PRO A 411 16.49 1.87 -5.41
C PRO A 411 16.82 0.37 -5.27
N ASP A 412 17.82 -0.01 -4.47
CA ASP A 412 18.31 -1.40 -4.42
C ASP A 412 17.58 -2.28 -3.40
N CYS A 413 17.07 -1.70 -2.31
CA CYS A 413 16.47 -2.42 -1.17
C CYS A 413 15.33 -1.61 -0.55
N PRO A 414 14.20 -1.45 -1.27
CA PRO A 414 13.13 -0.57 -0.84
C PRO A 414 12.48 -1.08 0.46
N LYS A 415 12.48 -0.24 1.49
CA LYS A 415 11.83 -0.53 2.79
C LYS A 415 10.44 0.07 2.88
N ARG A 416 10.20 1.15 2.13
CA ARG A 416 8.93 1.86 2.09
C ARG A 416 8.63 2.25 0.65
N ALA A 417 7.38 2.03 0.25
CA ALA A 417 6.83 2.55 -0.98
C ALA A 417 5.53 3.31 -0.70
N ILE A 418 5.22 4.30 -1.53
CA ILE A 418 4.00 5.09 -1.47
C ILE A 418 3.51 5.35 -2.88
N CYS A 419 2.20 5.53 -3.01
CA CYS A 419 1.55 5.80 -4.27
C CYS A 419 1.02 7.23 -4.31
N ILE A 420 1.37 7.97 -5.37
CA ILE A 420 0.77 9.24 -5.70
C ILE A 420 -0.34 8.98 -6.71
N CYS A 421 -1.57 9.24 -6.28
CA CYS A 421 -2.74 8.92 -7.07
C CYS A 421 -3.04 10.03 -8.08
N PRO A 422 -3.45 9.67 -9.31
CA PRO A 422 -4.00 10.64 -10.23
C PRO A 422 -5.31 11.22 -9.68
N LEU A 423 -5.74 12.35 -10.24
CA LEU A 423 -7.00 12.99 -9.89
C LEU A 423 -8.14 11.97 -9.97
N CYS A 424 -9.07 12.05 -9.02
CA CYS A 424 -10.22 11.13 -8.87
C CYS A 424 -9.88 9.71 -8.37
N TYR A 425 -8.62 9.43 -8.00
CA TYR A 425 -8.22 8.20 -7.35
C TYR A 425 -7.64 8.46 -5.96
N TYR A 426 -7.91 7.57 -5.02
CA TYR A 426 -7.45 7.71 -3.64
C TYR A 426 -7.27 6.34 -2.95
N GLY A 427 -6.73 6.37 -1.74
CA GLY A 427 -6.32 5.17 -1.00
C GLY A 427 -4.81 4.96 -1.02
N ALA A 428 -4.31 4.06 -0.18
CA ALA A 428 -2.87 3.83 -0.01
C ALA A 428 -2.17 3.33 -1.30
N ARG A 429 -2.92 2.72 -2.22
CA ARG A 429 -2.46 2.20 -3.51
C ARG A 429 -3.19 2.83 -4.70
N CYS A 430 -3.96 3.90 -4.49
CA CYS A 430 -4.81 4.49 -5.52
C CYS A 430 -5.91 3.54 -6.04
N GLN A 431 -6.31 2.59 -5.19
CA GLN A 431 -7.26 1.53 -5.55
C GLN A 431 -8.71 2.03 -5.67
N PHE A 432 -9.05 3.15 -5.02
CA PHE A 432 -10.42 3.66 -5.01
C PHE A 432 -10.59 4.77 -6.04
N ARG A 433 -11.75 4.77 -6.72
CA ARG A 433 -12.12 5.76 -7.73
C ARG A 433 -13.32 6.57 -7.28
N THR A 434 -13.28 7.88 -7.46
CA THR A 434 -14.38 8.79 -7.10
C THR A 434 -15.48 8.88 -8.15
N SER A 435 -15.30 8.30 -9.35
CA SER A 435 -16.22 8.47 -10.48
C SER A 435 -17.49 7.61 -10.44
N GLY A 436 -17.64 6.73 -9.43
CA GLY A 436 -18.77 5.80 -9.33
C GLY A 436 -19.63 5.97 -8.08
N PHE A 437 -19.17 6.74 -7.10
CA PHE A 437 -19.99 7.15 -5.96
C PHE A 437 -20.69 8.44 -6.33
N GLY A 438 -22.03 8.46 -6.30
CA GLY A 438 -22.74 9.71 -6.08
C GLY A 438 -22.11 10.35 -4.84
N LEU A 439 -21.64 11.60 -4.96
CA LEU A 439 -20.90 12.30 -3.90
C LEU A 439 -21.64 12.11 -2.57
N SER A 440 -21.12 11.24 -1.70
CA SER A 440 -21.77 10.98 -0.42
C SER A 440 -21.58 12.20 0.48
N LEU A 441 -22.54 12.46 1.36
CA LEU A 441 -22.45 13.52 2.36
C LEU A 441 -21.13 13.43 3.15
N ASP A 442 -20.68 12.21 3.42
CA ASP A 442 -19.45 11.92 4.16
C ASP A 442 -18.20 12.32 3.37
N ALA A 443 -18.20 12.12 2.05
CA ALA A 443 -17.10 12.52 1.17
C ALA A 443 -17.04 14.05 0.95
N ILE A 444 -18.20 14.71 0.83
CA ILE A 444 -18.27 16.18 0.63
C ILE A 444 -17.92 16.92 1.92
N LEU A 445 -18.56 16.54 3.03
CA LEU A 445 -18.55 17.35 4.26
C LEU A 445 -17.63 16.77 5.34
N GLY A 446 -17.37 15.47 5.35
CA GLY A 446 -16.60 14.80 6.40
C GLY A 446 -15.21 15.39 6.62
N TYR A 447 -14.49 15.73 5.54
CA TYR A 447 -13.15 16.34 5.62
C TYR A 447 -13.15 17.81 6.08
N HIS A 448 -14.31 18.48 6.07
CA HIS A 448 -14.44 19.86 6.50
C HIS A 448 -14.84 20.01 7.96
N ILE A 449 -15.38 18.97 8.60
CA ILE A 449 -15.77 18.99 10.01
C ILE A 449 -14.52 18.69 10.86
N LEU A 450 -14.17 19.63 11.75
CA LEU A 450 -12.97 19.48 12.58
C LEU A 450 -13.29 18.78 13.90
N PRO A 451 -12.46 17.80 14.34
CA PRO A 451 -12.64 17.13 15.62
C PRO A 451 -12.31 18.06 16.79
N HIS A 452 -12.94 17.82 17.95
CA HIS A 452 -12.67 18.52 19.22
C HIS A 452 -12.87 20.05 19.24
N ILE A 453 -13.53 20.63 18.23
CA ILE A 453 -13.83 22.07 18.16
C ILE A 453 -15.34 22.28 18.27
N SER A 454 -15.78 23.26 19.07
CA SER A 454 -17.20 23.60 19.26
C SER A 454 -17.88 24.06 17.97
N LEU A 455 -19.20 23.88 17.88
CA LEU A 455 -20.02 24.21 16.69
C LEU A 455 -19.83 25.66 16.18
N THR A 456 -19.60 26.60 17.09
CA THR A 456 -19.40 28.03 16.79
C THR A 456 -18.06 28.33 16.12
N ASN A 457 -17.05 27.50 16.35
CA ASN A 457 -15.69 27.67 15.83
C ASN A 457 -15.40 26.77 14.62
N GLN A 458 -16.38 26.00 14.15
CA GLN A 458 -16.29 25.21 12.91
C GLN A 458 -16.16 26.12 11.67
N PRO A 459 -15.58 25.62 10.55
CA PRO A 459 -15.39 26.42 9.34
C PRO A 459 -16.71 26.89 8.71
N THR A 460 -16.65 27.96 7.92
CA THR A 460 -17.81 28.59 7.27
C THR A 460 -18.64 27.62 6.45
N ILE A 461 -18.00 26.68 5.76
CA ILE A 461 -18.65 25.63 4.96
C ILE A 461 -19.61 24.79 5.83
N VAL A 462 -19.19 24.39 7.04
CA VAL A 462 -20.01 23.59 7.96
C VAL A 462 -21.16 24.42 8.54
N LYS A 463 -20.94 25.71 8.82
CA LYS A 463 -22.00 26.62 9.28
C LYS A 463 -23.09 26.79 8.22
N ILE A 464 -22.68 27.00 6.97
CA ILE A 464 -23.59 27.10 5.82
C ILE A 464 -24.34 25.78 5.64
N SER A 465 -23.66 24.64 5.71
CA SER A 465 -24.33 23.34 5.57
C SER A 465 -25.35 23.08 6.67
N ILE A 466 -25.07 23.44 7.94
CA ILE A 466 -26.03 23.34 9.05
C ILE A 466 -27.26 24.21 8.76
N ALA A 467 -27.05 25.46 8.33
CA ALA A 467 -28.16 26.36 8.02
C ALA A 467 -29.04 25.81 6.87
N VAL A 468 -28.40 25.34 5.79
CA VAL A 468 -29.11 24.77 4.64
C VAL A 468 -29.88 23.50 5.02
N THR A 469 -29.30 22.58 5.79
CA THR A 469 -30.00 21.34 6.18
C THR A 469 -31.17 21.61 7.12
N VAL A 470 -31.06 22.57 8.04
CA VAL A 470 -32.18 22.99 8.89
C VAL A 470 -33.31 23.61 8.07
N ILE A 471 -33.00 24.49 7.12
CA ILE A 471 -34.01 25.08 6.21
C ILE A 471 -34.70 23.98 5.40
N PHE A 472 -33.93 23.06 4.83
CA PHE A 472 -34.44 21.97 4.02
C PHE A 472 -35.38 21.04 4.81
N LEU A 473 -35.03 20.75 6.07
CA LEU A 473 -35.87 19.95 6.96
C LEU A 473 -37.18 20.68 7.32
N LEU A 474 -37.13 21.98 7.64
CA LEU A 474 -38.33 22.73 8.00
C LEU A 474 -39.32 22.82 6.83
N VAL A 475 -38.82 23.21 5.65
CA VAL A 475 -39.64 23.30 4.43
C VAL A 475 -40.17 21.92 4.02
N GLY A 476 -39.30 20.90 4.07
CA GLY A 476 -39.65 19.52 3.74
C GLY A 476 -40.73 18.93 4.66
N LEU A 477 -40.64 19.16 5.97
CA LEU A 477 -41.65 18.69 6.93
C LEU A 477 -43.00 19.39 6.74
N ILE A 478 -42.99 20.72 6.55
CA ILE A 478 -44.23 21.47 6.30
C ILE A 478 -44.91 20.96 5.03
N ASN A 479 -44.16 20.83 3.93
CA ASN A 479 -44.69 20.34 2.66
C ASN A 479 -45.18 18.89 2.77
N GLY A 480 -44.39 18.00 3.39
CA GLY A 480 -44.76 16.59 3.58
C GLY A 480 -46.03 16.41 4.40
N VAL A 481 -46.19 17.17 5.49
CA VAL A 481 -47.40 17.12 6.33
C VAL A 481 -48.63 17.66 5.57
N LEU A 482 -48.49 18.75 4.83
CA LEU A 482 -49.57 19.29 3.99
C LEU A 482 -49.99 18.29 2.89
N CYS A 483 -49.02 17.65 2.22
CA CYS A 483 -49.27 16.59 1.25
C CYS A 483 -49.97 15.38 1.89
N LEU A 484 -49.58 14.96 3.09
CA LEU A 484 -50.25 13.86 3.80
C LEU A 484 -51.69 14.21 4.17
N ILE A 485 -51.96 15.42 4.63
CA ILE A 485 -53.32 15.87 4.96
C ILE A 485 -54.20 15.87 3.71
N THR A 486 -53.69 16.41 2.61
CA THR A 486 -54.44 16.51 1.35
C THR A 486 -54.72 15.14 0.73
N PHE A 487 -53.73 14.24 0.64
CA PHE A 487 -53.93 12.92 0.01
C PHE A 487 -54.57 11.86 0.93
N LYS A 488 -54.80 12.18 2.21
CA LYS A 488 -55.53 11.31 3.14
C LYS A 488 -57.06 11.35 2.91
N ASP A 489 -57.57 12.36 2.22
CA ASP A 489 -59.00 12.47 1.94
C ASP A 489 -59.51 11.29 1.08
N LYS A 490 -60.70 10.79 1.41
CA LYS A 490 -61.30 9.61 0.77
C LYS A 490 -61.67 9.88 -0.69
N THR A 491 -62.02 11.12 -1.03
CA THR A 491 -62.42 11.54 -2.38
C THR A 491 -61.28 11.42 -3.39
N ILE A 492 -60.06 11.76 -2.98
CA ILE A 492 -58.86 11.76 -3.83
C ILE A 492 -58.33 10.32 -4.04
N ARG A 493 -58.61 9.41 -3.10
CA ARG A 493 -58.21 7.99 -3.14
C ARG A 493 -59.11 7.09 -3.99
N GLU A 494 -60.15 7.63 -4.62
CA GLU A 494 -61.04 6.86 -5.50
C GLU A 494 -60.35 6.39 -6.79
N VAL A 495 -59.22 7.02 -7.15
CA VAL A 495 -58.39 6.73 -8.33
C VAL A 495 -57.03 6.21 -7.86
N GLY A 496 -56.43 5.26 -8.61
CA GLY A 496 -55.12 4.67 -8.28
C GLY A 496 -54.02 5.72 -8.05
N CYS A 497 -54.08 6.81 -8.82
CA CYS A 497 -53.18 7.96 -8.70
C CYS A 497 -53.14 8.56 -7.30
N GLY A 498 -54.26 8.56 -6.57
CA GLY A 498 -54.33 9.06 -5.19
C GLY A 498 -53.57 8.19 -4.18
N LEU A 499 -53.50 6.87 -4.42
CA LEU A 499 -52.73 5.95 -3.59
C LEU A 499 -51.22 6.11 -3.82
N TYR A 500 -50.78 6.29 -5.07
CA TYR A 500 -49.37 6.56 -5.39
C TYR A 500 -48.89 7.90 -4.82
N LEU A 501 -49.73 8.95 -4.87
CA LEU A 501 -49.42 10.25 -4.27
C LEU A 501 -49.35 10.22 -2.74
N LEU A 502 -50.22 9.45 -2.10
CA LEU A 502 -50.13 9.20 -0.66
C LEU A 502 -48.84 8.44 -0.30
N GLY A 503 -48.48 7.43 -1.09
CA GLY A 503 -47.22 6.71 -0.96
C GLY A 503 -46.00 7.64 -1.08
N SER A 504 -45.98 8.50 -2.11
CA SER A 504 -44.92 9.49 -2.32
C SER A 504 -44.82 10.50 -1.17
N ALA A 505 -45.95 10.94 -0.61
CA ALA A 505 -45.93 11.81 0.57
C ALA A 505 -45.32 11.13 1.81
N ILE A 506 -45.54 9.81 1.99
CA ILE A 506 -44.92 9.04 3.08
C ILE A 506 -43.43 8.86 2.83
N THR A 507 -43.02 8.45 1.62
CA THR A 507 -41.61 8.22 1.28
C THR A 507 -40.80 9.52 1.35
N THR A 508 -41.33 10.64 0.87
CA THR A 508 -40.68 11.96 0.97
C THR A 508 -40.56 12.47 2.41
N LEU A 509 -41.53 12.18 3.28
CA LEU A 509 -41.38 12.48 4.71
C LEU A 509 -40.28 11.61 5.34
N SER A 510 -40.25 10.31 5.00
CA SER A 510 -39.22 9.38 5.48
C SER A 510 -37.82 9.75 4.98
N THR A 511 -37.64 10.16 3.72
CA THR A 511 -36.32 10.60 3.19
C THR A 511 -35.79 11.80 3.97
N MET A 512 -36.63 12.80 4.26
CA MET A 512 -36.21 14.00 4.99
C MET A 512 -35.73 13.66 6.41
N VAL A 513 -36.44 12.78 7.11
CA VAL A 513 -36.07 12.33 8.46
C VAL A 513 -34.76 11.54 8.44
N VAL A 514 -34.61 10.58 7.50
CA VAL A 514 -33.38 9.77 7.36
C VAL A 514 -32.18 10.64 6.96
N PHE A 515 -32.36 11.58 6.04
CA PHE A 515 -31.31 12.53 5.64
C PHE A 515 -30.83 13.39 6.81
N ALA A 516 -31.76 13.97 7.59
CA ALA A 516 -31.40 14.77 8.75
C ALA A 516 -30.70 13.92 9.83
N LEU A 517 -31.21 12.72 10.11
CA LEU A 517 -30.60 11.79 11.04
C LEU A 517 -29.15 11.46 10.61
N LYS A 518 -28.93 11.15 9.33
CA LYS A 518 -27.58 10.91 8.78
C LYS A 518 -26.67 12.11 8.97
N TYR A 519 -27.14 13.31 8.66
CA TYR A 519 -26.37 14.56 8.80
C TYR A 519 -25.95 14.81 10.25
N TRP A 520 -26.87 14.68 11.20
CA TRP A 520 -26.57 14.88 12.62
C TRP A 520 -25.61 13.82 13.16
N ILE A 521 -25.77 12.55 12.79
CA ILE A 521 -24.85 11.48 13.17
C ILE A 521 -23.45 11.74 12.61
N LEU A 522 -23.33 12.15 11.34
CA LEU A 522 -22.04 12.52 10.74
C LEU A 522 -21.35 13.63 11.52
N LEU A 523 -22.07 14.69 11.86
CA LEU A 523 -21.54 15.83 12.61
C LEU A 523 -21.01 15.38 13.98
N VAL A 524 -21.82 14.65 14.74
CA VAL A 524 -21.48 14.20 16.10
C VAL A 524 -20.34 13.17 16.08
N ALA A 525 -20.30 12.30 15.06
CA ALA A 525 -19.23 11.33 14.87
C ALA A 525 -17.89 12.02 14.56
N GLN A 526 -17.87 12.98 13.62
CA GLN A 526 -16.65 13.72 13.25
C GLN A 526 -16.17 14.68 14.35
N MET A 527 -17.09 15.22 15.15
CA MET A 527 -16.75 15.97 16.37
C MET A 527 -16.26 15.08 17.52
N THR A 528 -16.09 13.77 17.30
CA THR A 528 -15.56 12.78 18.26
C THR A 528 -16.37 12.64 19.55
N PHE A 529 -17.68 12.88 19.50
CA PHE A 529 -18.54 12.67 20.68
C PHE A 529 -18.99 11.19 20.79
N ILE A 530 -19.03 10.46 19.66
CA ILE A 530 -19.38 9.03 19.61
C ILE A 530 -18.15 8.22 19.22
N PHE A 531 -17.72 7.29 20.08
CA PHE A 531 -16.54 6.44 19.88
C PHE A 531 -16.86 4.99 19.50
N ASN A 532 -18.13 4.58 19.53
CA ASN A 532 -18.50 3.18 19.33
C ASN A 532 -18.42 2.80 17.84
N ARG A 533 -17.39 2.02 17.48
CA ARG A 533 -17.14 1.56 16.11
C ARG A 533 -18.27 0.70 15.53
N LEU A 534 -18.87 -0.17 16.34
CA LEU A 534 -19.95 -1.05 15.88
C LEU A 534 -21.19 -0.22 15.50
N PHE A 535 -21.52 0.78 16.32
CA PHE A 535 -22.62 1.70 16.03
C PHE A 535 -22.38 2.48 14.73
N LEU A 536 -21.19 3.08 14.57
CA LEU A 536 -20.86 3.86 13.37
C LEU A 536 -20.90 3.00 12.09
N GLN A 537 -20.43 1.75 12.15
CA GLN A 537 -20.46 0.83 11.02
C GLN A 537 -21.89 0.42 10.62
N ILE A 538 -22.75 0.12 11.60
CA ILE A 538 -24.16 -0.21 11.35
C ILE A 538 -24.89 0.98 10.73
N GLN A 539 -24.69 2.19 11.26
CA GLN A 539 -25.33 3.41 10.74
C GLN A 539 -24.87 3.73 9.31
N CYS A 540 -23.58 3.60 9.03
CA CYS A 540 -23.00 3.88 7.71
C CYS A 540 -23.59 2.98 6.61
N ILE A 541 -23.82 1.70 6.89
CA ILE A 541 -24.41 0.77 5.92
C ILE A 541 -25.92 0.98 5.81
N SER A 542 -26.60 1.16 6.95
CA SER A 542 -28.06 1.19 7.01
C SER A 542 -28.67 2.48 6.45
N LEU A 543 -28.18 3.65 6.86
CA LEU A 543 -28.78 4.93 6.48
C LEU A 543 -28.60 5.23 4.99
N ASP A 544 -27.46 4.86 4.42
CA ASP A 544 -27.16 5.08 3.00
C ASP A 544 -28.05 4.21 2.12
N PHE A 545 -28.22 2.95 2.51
CA PHE A 545 -29.14 2.04 1.87
C PHE A 545 -30.60 2.53 1.96
N LEU A 546 -31.06 2.93 3.15
CA LEU A 546 -32.42 3.43 3.35
C LEU A 546 -32.70 4.70 2.54
N LEU A 547 -31.75 5.64 2.52
CA LEU A 547 -31.89 6.89 1.78
C LEU A 547 -31.97 6.64 0.27
N GLN A 548 -31.14 5.73 -0.26
CA GLN A 548 -31.17 5.33 -1.67
C GLN A 548 -32.51 4.67 -2.03
N VAL A 549 -32.96 3.69 -1.24
CA VAL A 549 -34.23 2.99 -1.47
C VAL A 549 -35.41 3.95 -1.45
N CYS A 550 -35.45 4.89 -0.50
CA CYS A 550 -36.54 5.85 -0.41
C CYS A 550 -36.58 6.84 -1.59
N LEU A 551 -35.42 7.27 -2.11
CA LEU A 551 -35.34 8.11 -3.30
C LEU A 551 -35.78 7.37 -4.56
N ASP A 552 -35.33 6.12 -4.74
CA ASP A 552 -35.70 5.31 -5.90
C ASP A 552 -37.20 4.98 -5.88
N MET A 553 -37.76 4.67 -4.70
CA MET A 553 -39.20 4.44 -4.53
C MET A 553 -40.03 5.67 -4.91
N ASP A 554 -39.58 6.88 -4.55
CA ASP A 554 -40.29 8.10 -4.91
C ASP A 554 -40.29 8.34 -6.43
N GLN A 555 -39.18 8.07 -7.10
CA GLN A 555 -39.10 8.14 -8.57
C GLN A 555 -40.07 7.16 -9.24
N TRP A 556 -40.13 5.91 -8.76
CA TRP A 556 -41.07 4.91 -9.26
C TRP A 556 -42.53 5.31 -9.03
N MET A 557 -42.87 5.85 -7.85
CA MET A 557 -44.22 6.32 -7.56
C MET A 557 -44.62 7.48 -8.48
N ASN A 558 -43.72 8.44 -8.72
CA ASN A 558 -43.95 9.54 -9.65
C ASN A 558 -44.10 9.06 -11.10
N ALA A 559 -43.32 8.05 -11.53
CA ALA A 559 -43.47 7.42 -12.83
C ALA A 559 -44.83 6.72 -12.98
N CYS A 560 -45.28 5.98 -11.97
CA CYS A 560 -46.61 5.36 -11.95
C CYS A 560 -47.74 6.40 -12.08
N VAL A 561 -47.63 7.53 -11.39
CA VAL A 561 -48.57 8.66 -11.52
C VAL A 561 -48.59 9.20 -12.96
N ALA A 562 -47.42 9.38 -13.58
CA ALA A 562 -47.32 9.88 -14.95
C ALA A 562 -47.92 8.89 -15.97
N VAL A 563 -47.66 7.59 -15.81
CA VAL A 563 -48.22 6.53 -16.66
C VAL A 563 -49.74 6.49 -16.54
N GLU A 564 -50.28 6.55 -15.32
CA GLU A 564 -51.73 6.52 -15.11
C GLU A 564 -52.41 7.76 -15.72
N ARG A 565 -51.81 8.95 -15.59
CA ARG A 565 -52.28 10.19 -16.25
C ARG A 565 -52.21 10.11 -17.77
N ALA A 566 -51.19 9.47 -18.34
CA ALA A 566 -51.10 9.27 -19.78
C ALA A 566 -52.19 8.30 -20.27
N VAL A 567 -52.41 7.19 -19.56
CA VAL A 567 -53.44 6.19 -19.89
C VAL A 567 -54.85 6.79 -19.80
N THR A 568 -55.14 7.65 -18.81
CA THR A 568 -56.45 8.32 -18.71
C THR A 568 -56.68 9.30 -19.86
N MET A 569 -55.67 10.07 -20.27
CA MET A 569 -55.73 10.95 -21.45
C MET A 569 -55.98 10.16 -22.75
N ILE A 570 -55.28 9.04 -22.95
CA ILE A 570 -55.46 8.20 -24.15
C ILE A 570 -56.86 7.56 -24.19
N ARG A 571 -57.39 7.13 -23.04
CA ARG A 571 -58.71 6.49 -22.94
C ARG A 571 -59.89 7.46 -22.90
N ALA A 572 -59.66 8.77 -22.84
CA ALA A 572 -60.70 9.80 -22.75
C ALA A 572 -61.75 9.73 -23.88
N ALA A 573 -61.45 9.09 -25.03
CA ALA A 573 -62.43 8.87 -26.10
C ALA A 573 -63.48 7.75 -25.82
N ARG A 574 -63.33 6.91 -24.78
CA ARG A 574 -64.30 5.85 -24.39
C ARG A 574 -64.31 5.57 -22.87
N PHE A 575 -64.48 6.57 -22.02
CA PHE A 575 -64.31 6.41 -20.57
C PHE A 575 -65.62 6.10 -19.81
N ASN A 576 -65.70 4.97 -19.09
CA ASN A 576 -66.80 4.60 -18.18
C ASN A 576 -66.27 4.33 -16.76
N LYS A 577 -66.71 5.14 -15.78
CA LYS A 577 -66.21 5.18 -14.39
C LYS A 577 -66.30 3.84 -13.62
N LYS A 578 -67.18 2.91 -14.00
CA LYS A 578 -67.35 1.62 -13.27
C LYS A 578 -66.23 0.58 -13.51
N LYS A 579 -65.40 0.72 -14.57
CA LYS A 579 -64.37 -0.30 -14.91
C LYS A 579 -63.06 -0.18 -14.13
N VAL A 580 -62.79 0.96 -13.48
CA VAL A 580 -61.54 1.22 -12.75
C VAL A 580 -61.49 0.49 -11.41
N LYS A 581 -62.63 0.34 -10.72
CA LYS A 581 -62.72 -0.40 -9.45
C LYS A 581 -62.36 -1.89 -9.57
N LYS A 582 -62.33 -2.43 -10.80
CA LYS A 582 -62.03 -3.85 -11.08
C LYS A 582 -60.56 -4.13 -11.43
N TRP A 583 -59.72 -3.10 -11.59
CA TRP A 583 -58.29 -3.24 -11.90
C TRP A 583 -57.39 -3.18 -10.65
N LEU A 584 -57.97 -2.91 -9.48
CA LEU A 584 -57.27 -2.70 -8.20
C LEU A 584 -57.65 -3.74 -7.12
N ASN A 585 -58.32 -4.83 -7.50
CA ASN A 585 -58.46 -6.03 -6.68
C ASN A 585 -57.55 -7.13 -7.23
#